data_AF-A0A6N4TEW0-F1
#
_entry.id   AF-A0A6N4TEW0-F1
#
_cell.length_a   1.000
_cell.length_b   1.000
_cell.length_c   1.000
_cell.angle_alpha   90.00
_cell.angle_beta   90.00
_cell.angle_gamma   90.00
#
_symmetry.space_group_name_H-M   'P 1'
#
loop_
_entity.id
_entity.type
_entity.pdbx_description
1 polymer ?
#
loop_
_entity_poly.entity_id
_entity_poly.type
_entity_poly.pdbx_seq_one_letter_code
_entity_poly.pdbx_strand_id
1 'polypeptide(L)'
;MLLYYTREKVLEVLKGAFPEQYIKYSKFFIIFSYKEVNKNSSYFFEKKRLIVNSLSRRPEDIFISILVALGEHIDIINREETHKDKEYYLIVKKLLTEAVNANVIQKEDLQKYSDRKFKKGIQECFSSFANWKFENRNDPPEFMYIYVTESYMIRNILRASGYIYDSEQGLWMKKIHRYEYPEEEYFINERKNEAVFKVIGDNSFYIRPVYRLKLVTYSATSAPLLKALDYQYLKDKNCWMKLIEARNLEQEKKNIENVPRQSLNVLSNSK
;
A
#
# COMPACT_ATOMS: atom_id res chain seq x y z
N MET A 1 5.33 0.84 11.52
CA MET A 1 4.42 2.00 11.34
C MET A 1 3.40 1.71 10.24
N LEU A 2 3.83 1.15 9.11
CA LEU A 2 3.00 0.86 7.94
C LEU A 2 1.80 -0.05 8.23
N LEU A 3 2.03 -1.20 8.87
CA LEU A 3 0.96 -2.16 9.20
C LEU A 3 -0.06 -1.59 10.19
N TYR A 4 0.40 -0.83 11.18
CA TYR A 4 -0.47 -0.18 12.15
C TYR A 4 -1.38 0.84 11.46
N TYR A 5 -0.80 1.76 10.68
CA TYR A 5 -1.56 2.73 9.87
C TYR A 5 -2.60 2.05 8.97
N THR A 6 -2.17 0.99 8.27
CA THR A 6 -3.05 0.24 7.37
C THR A 6 -4.22 -0.37 8.13
N ARG A 7 -3.95 -0.96 9.29
CA ARG A 7 -4.99 -1.58 10.13
C ARG A 7 -5.98 -0.56 10.65
N GLU A 8 -5.53 0.60 11.11
CA GLU A 8 -6.41 1.68 11.57
C GLU A 8 -7.35 2.13 10.44
N LYS A 9 -6.83 2.34 9.22
CA LYS A 9 -7.68 2.68 8.06
C LYS A 9 -8.71 1.62 7.71
N VAL A 10 -8.35 0.35 7.83
CA VAL A 10 -9.31 -0.75 7.62
C VAL A 10 -10.37 -0.78 8.74
N LEU A 11 -9.99 -0.47 9.98
CA LEU A 11 -10.95 -0.39 11.09
C LEU A 11 -11.90 0.80 10.96
N GLU A 12 -11.45 1.96 10.48
CA GLU A 12 -12.30 3.11 10.19
C GLU A 12 -13.41 2.72 9.21
N VAL A 13 -13.03 2.10 8.07
CA VAL A 13 -13.98 1.58 7.07
C VAL A 13 -14.89 0.51 7.66
N LEU A 14 -14.36 -0.41 8.45
CA LEU A 14 -15.16 -1.46 9.08
C LEU A 14 -16.22 -0.87 10.02
N LYS A 15 -15.84 0.13 10.82
CA LYS A 15 -16.73 0.78 11.78
C LYS A 15 -17.88 1.51 11.08
N GLY A 16 -17.60 2.17 9.96
CA GLY A 16 -18.64 2.81 9.15
C GLY A 16 -19.58 1.81 8.47
N ALA A 17 -19.03 0.71 7.93
CA ALA A 17 -19.81 -0.28 7.19
C ALA A 17 -20.66 -1.19 8.09
N PHE A 18 -20.19 -1.49 9.30
CA PHE A 18 -20.80 -2.43 10.25
C PHE A 18 -20.68 -1.92 11.70
N PRO A 19 -21.29 -0.78 12.06
CA PRO A 19 -21.13 -0.18 13.38
C PRO A 19 -21.56 -1.13 14.51
N GLU A 20 -22.71 -1.80 14.35
CA GLU A 20 -23.28 -2.70 15.35
C GLU A 20 -22.47 -4.00 15.54
N GLN A 21 -21.76 -4.45 14.50
CA GLN A 21 -20.96 -5.68 14.53
C GLN A 21 -19.45 -5.40 14.55
N TYR A 22 -19.04 -4.15 14.73
CA TYR A 22 -17.64 -3.72 14.65
C TYR A 22 -16.73 -4.54 15.57
N ILE A 23 -17.13 -4.74 16.84
CA ILE A 23 -16.36 -5.51 17.82
C ILE A 23 -16.21 -6.98 17.38
N LYS A 24 -17.25 -7.56 16.75
CA LYS A 24 -17.24 -8.93 16.23
C LYS A 24 -16.23 -9.07 15.08
N TYR A 25 -16.26 -8.14 14.14
CA TYR A 25 -15.50 -8.20 12.89
C TYR A 25 -14.09 -7.60 12.96
N SER A 26 -13.74 -6.85 14.01
CA SER A 26 -12.43 -6.21 14.18
C SER A 26 -11.30 -7.18 14.59
N LYS A 27 -11.64 -8.44 14.86
CA LYS A 27 -10.74 -9.49 15.38
C LYS A 27 -9.93 -10.16 14.26
N PHE A 28 -9.08 -9.39 13.59
CA PHE A 28 -8.16 -9.87 12.55
C PHE A 28 -6.78 -9.20 12.63
N PHE A 29 -5.81 -9.82 11.96
CA PHE A 29 -4.46 -9.30 11.75
C PHE A 29 -4.18 -9.13 10.26
N ILE A 30 -3.51 -8.04 9.88
CA ILE A 30 -3.05 -7.83 8.49
C ILE A 30 -1.60 -8.29 8.38
N ILE A 31 -1.30 -9.04 7.32
CA ILE A 31 0.06 -9.47 6.99
C ILE A 31 0.36 -9.10 5.55
N PHE A 32 1.42 -8.32 5.37
CA PHE A 32 2.01 -8.08 4.06
C PHE A 32 3.00 -9.17 3.73
N SER A 33 2.71 -9.88 2.66
CA SER A 33 3.55 -10.89 2.05
C SER A 33 4.23 -10.27 0.84
N TYR A 34 5.57 -10.26 0.87
CA TYR A 34 6.42 -9.66 -0.16
C TYR A 34 6.59 -10.58 -1.39
N LYS A 35 5.65 -11.52 -1.57
CA LYS A 35 5.60 -12.42 -2.72
C LYS A 35 4.77 -11.78 -3.82
N GLU A 36 5.26 -11.88 -5.06
CA GLU A 36 4.51 -11.49 -6.26
C GLU A 36 3.81 -12.72 -6.84
N VAL A 37 2.50 -12.80 -6.65
CA VAL A 37 1.66 -13.93 -7.09
C VAL A 37 0.34 -13.43 -7.68
N ASN A 38 -0.34 -14.29 -8.45
CA ASN A 38 -1.64 -13.94 -9.04
C ASN A 38 -2.76 -13.74 -7.99
N LYS A 39 -2.64 -14.38 -6.82
CA LYS A 39 -3.62 -14.25 -5.72
C LYS A 39 -3.26 -13.04 -4.84
N ASN A 40 -3.88 -11.90 -5.13
CA ASN A 40 -3.60 -10.62 -4.47
C ASN A 40 -3.86 -10.61 -2.96
N SER A 41 -4.86 -11.36 -2.49
CA SER A 41 -5.12 -11.52 -1.06
C SER A 41 -5.79 -12.84 -0.73
N SER A 42 -5.73 -13.21 0.55
CA SER A 42 -6.42 -14.37 1.10
C SER A 42 -6.65 -14.22 2.59
N TYR A 43 -7.77 -14.74 3.07
CA TYR A 43 -7.99 -14.93 4.49
C TYR A 43 -7.53 -16.31 4.98
N PHE A 44 -6.78 -16.35 6.09
CA PHE A 44 -6.42 -17.57 6.81
C PHE A 44 -7.18 -17.65 8.15
N PHE A 45 -8.23 -18.46 8.17
CA PHE A 45 -9.25 -18.51 9.22
C PHE A 45 -8.67 -18.82 10.62
N GLU A 46 -7.87 -19.88 10.74
CA GLU A 46 -7.37 -20.36 12.04
C GLU A 46 -6.65 -19.28 12.86
N LYS A 47 -5.88 -18.43 12.17
CA LYS A 47 -5.10 -17.35 12.82
C LYS A 47 -5.71 -15.97 12.61
N LYS A 48 -6.89 -15.89 11.98
CA LYS A 48 -7.59 -14.66 11.64
C LYS A 48 -6.70 -13.65 10.89
N ARG A 49 -5.96 -14.14 9.89
CA ARG A 49 -4.96 -13.34 9.15
C ARG A 49 -5.46 -12.96 7.77
N LEU A 50 -5.50 -11.67 7.48
CA LEU A 50 -5.66 -11.12 6.14
C LEU A 50 -4.26 -11.05 5.50
N ILE A 51 -3.96 -11.96 4.59
CA ILE A 51 -2.67 -12.00 3.90
C ILE A 51 -2.83 -11.23 2.59
N VAL A 52 -1.96 -10.25 2.36
CA VAL A 52 -1.95 -9.45 1.13
C VAL A 52 -0.61 -9.60 0.44
N ASN A 53 -0.66 -10.00 -0.83
CA ASN A 53 0.49 -10.24 -1.69
C ASN A 53 0.60 -9.15 -2.76
N SER A 54 1.69 -9.23 -3.54
CA SER A 54 1.91 -8.45 -4.74
C SER A 54 1.80 -6.95 -4.47
N LEU A 55 2.70 -6.46 -3.61
CA LEU A 55 2.72 -5.06 -3.15
C LEU A 55 3.31 -4.10 -4.19
N SER A 56 3.73 -4.62 -5.35
CA SER A 56 4.11 -3.84 -6.53
C SER A 56 2.94 -3.10 -7.21
N ARG A 57 1.71 -3.37 -6.78
CA ARG A 57 0.49 -2.72 -7.31
C ARG A 57 0.29 -1.33 -6.72
N ARG A 58 -0.72 -0.62 -7.25
CA ARG A 58 -1.12 0.70 -6.73
C ARG A 58 -1.58 0.59 -5.27
N PRO A 59 -1.32 1.59 -4.40
CA PRO A 59 -1.75 1.56 -3.01
C PRO A 59 -3.26 1.29 -2.85
N GLU A 60 -4.07 1.84 -3.74
CA GLU A 60 -5.53 1.68 -3.73
C GLU A 60 -5.92 0.23 -4.08
N ASP A 61 -5.19 -0.42 -4.99
CA ASP A 61 -5.38 -1.85 -5.28
C ASP A 61 -5.01 -2.74 -4.09
N ILE A 62 -3.96 -2.37 -3.34
CA ILE A 62 -3.58 -3.07 -2.12
C ILE A 62 -4.68 -2.92 -1.07
N PHE A 63 -5.22 -1.71 -0.88
CA PHE A 63 -6.30 -1.45 0.06
C PHE A 63 -7.57 -2.22 -0.27
N ILE A 64 -8.01 -2.18 -1.54
CA ILE A 64 -9.17 -2.95 -2.01
C ILE A 64 -8.93 -4.46 -1.76
N SER A 65 -7.73 -4.98 -2.02
CA SER A 65 -7.41 -6.39 -1.71
C SER A 65 -7.51 -6.72 -0.22
N ILE A 66 -7.19 -5.79 0.68
CA ILE A 66 -7.40 -5.97 2.13
C ILE A 66 -8.91 -6.06 2.42
N LEU A 67 -9.72 -5.17 1.85
CA LEU A 67 -11.18 -5.18 2.05
C LEU A 67 -11.84 -6.45 1.49
N VAL A 68 -11.33 -6.99 0.39
CA VAL A 68 -11.74 -8.30 -0.15
C VAL A 68 -11.45 -9.42 0.85
N ALA A 69 -10.24 -9.47 1.42
CA ALA A 69 -9.90 -10.47 2.44
C ALA A 69 -10.67 -10.27 3.75
N LEU A 70 -10.97 -9.02 4.12
CA LEU A 70 -11.84 -8.69 5.24
C LEU A 70 -13.28 -9.16 4.98
N GLY A 71 -13.76 -9.08 3.74
CA GLY A 71 -15.03 -9.66 3.33
C GLY A 71 -15.06 -11.17 3.55
N GLU A 72 -14.01 -11.89 3.15
CA GLU A 72 -13.89 -13.34 3.42
C GLU A 72 -13.91 -13.63 4.93
N HIS A 73 -13.24 -12.80 5.74
CA HIS A 73 -13.27 -12.91 7.21
C HIS A 73 -14.69 -12.74 7.78
N ILE A 74 -15.41 -11.71 7.36
CA ILE A 74 -16.76 -11.42 7.84
C ILE A 74 -17.75 -12.50 7.39
N ASP A 75 -17.65 -12.95 6.15
CA ASP A 75 -18.50 -13.99 5.57
C ASP A 75 -18.36 -15.30 6.37
N ILE A 76 -17.12 -15.75 6.60
CA ILE A 76 -16.85 -16.95 7.42
C ILE A 76 -17.31 -16.75 8.88
N ILE A 77 -17.19 -15.56 9.46
CA ILE A 77 -17.72 -15.30 10.81
C ILE A 77 -19.24 -15.43 10.87
N ASN A 78 -19.94 -15.16 9.77
CA ASN A 78 -21.40 -15.18 9.73
C ASN A 78 -21.96 -16.53 9.29
N ARG A 79 -21.28 -17.24 8.39
CA ARG A 79 -21.77 -18.43 7.69
C ARG A 79 -20.89 -19.66 7.87
N GLU A 80 -19.78 -19.55 8.59
CA GLU A 80 -18.76 -20.59 8.83
C GLU A 80 -17.95 -21.01 7.59
N GLU A 81 -18.39 -20.60 6.40
CA GLU A 81 -17.73 -20.83 5.11
C GLU A 81 -17.86 -19.61 4.19
N THR A 82 -17.20 -19.65 3.02
CA THR A 82 -17.30 -18.59 2.01
C THR A 82 -17.36 -19.15 0.60
N HIS A 83 -18.34 -18.71 -0.19
CA HIS A 83 -18.64 -19.24 -1.53
C HIS A 83 -18.51 -18.23 -2.66
N LYS A 84 -18.00 -17.01 -2.39
CA LYS A 84 -17.90 -15.91 -3.37
C LYS A 84 -19.20 -15.68 -4.16
N ASP A 85 -20.31 -15.78 -3.45
CA ASP A 85 -21.66 -15.62 -3.96
C ASP A 85 -22.19 -14.20 -3.67
N LYS A 86 -23.47 -13.98 -3.95
CA LYS A 86 -24.12 -12.67 -3.77
C LYS A 86 -24.06 -12.17 -2.32
N GLU A 87 -24.12 -13.06 -1.32
CA GLU A 87 -24.04 -12.70 0.10
C GLU A 87 -22.63 -12.22 0.47
N TYR A 88 -21.59 -12.95 0.05
CA TYR A 88 -20.20 -12.51 0.15
C TYR A 88 -19.98 -11.15 -0.52
N TYR A 89 -20.43 -11.01 -1.77
CA TYR A 89 -20.26 -9.76 -2.51
C TYR A 89 -21.04 -8.60 -1.89
N LEU A 90 -22.16 -8.85 -1.20
CA LEU A 90 -22.89 -7.82 -0.47
C LEU A 90 -22.04 -7.27 0.69
N ILE A 91 -21.33 -8.14 1.42
CA ILE A 91 -20.41 -7.75 2.49
C ILE A 91 -19.29 -6.86 1.92
N VAL A 92 -18.63 -7.33 0.85
CA VAL A 92 -17.54 -6.56 0.23
C VAL A 92 -18.05 -5.25 -0.35
N LYS A 93 -19.24 -5.24 -0.98
CA LYS A 93 -19.88 -4.02 -1.48
C LYS A 93 -20.08 -2.99 -0.37
N LYS A 94 -20.56 -3.40 0.82
CA LYS A 94 -20.71 -2.48 1.96
C LYS A 94 -19.36 -1.86 2.38
N LEU A 95 -18.31 -2.67 2.48
CA LEU A 95 -16.96 -2.19 2.80
C LEU A 95 -16.43 -1.21 1.74
N LEU A 96 -16.60 -1.51 0.45
CA LEU A 96 -16.14 -0.65 -0.64
C LEU A 96 -16.94 0.65 -0.73
N THR A 97 -18.26 0.58 -0.55
CA THR A 97 -19.11 1.78 -0.49
C THR A 97 -18.69 2.68 0.65
N GLU A 98 -18.43 2.13 1.83
CA GLU A 98 -17.96 2.91 2.96
C GLU A 98 -16.58 3.52 2.72
N ALA A 99 -15.64 2.76 2.14
CA ALA A 99 -14.31 3.27 1.83
C ALA A 99 -14.33 4.45 0.83
N VAL A 100 -15.27 4.43 -0.13
CA VAL A 100 -15.48 5.57 -1.04
C VAL A 100 -16.18 6.73 -0.32
N ASN A 101 -17.23 6.45 0.45
CA ASN A 101 -17.95 7.49 1.19
C ASN A 101 -17.05 8.25 2.17
N ALA A 102 -16.12 7.55 2.82
CA ALA A 102 -15.15 8.12 3.76
C ALA A 102 -13.90 8.70 3.07
N ASN A 103 -13.89 8.79 1.73
CA ASN A 103 -12.79 9.32 0.92
C ASN A 103 -11.45 8.57 1.05
N VAL A 104 -11.48 7.35 1.59
CA VAL A 104 -10.30 6.49 1.79
C VAL A 104 -9.76 6.02 0.45
N ILE A 105 -10.65 5.73 -0.49
CA ILE A 105 -10.36 5.48 -1.91
C ILE A 105 -11.34 6.27 -2.79
N GLN A 106 -10.99 6.50 -4.05
CA GLN A 106 -11.85 7.18 -5.01
C GLN A 106 -12.71 6.19 -5.80
N LYS A 107 -13.81 6.67 -6.38
CA LYS A 107 -14.68 5.85 -7.26
C LYS A 107 -13.90 5.31 -8.46
N GLU A 108 -12.97 6.09 -9.00
CA GLU A 108 -12.11 5.74 -10.13
C GLU A 108 -11.17 4.58 -9.78
N ASP A 109 -10.81 4.42 -8.49
CA ASP A 109 -9.94 3.32 -8.06
C ASP A 109 -10.61 1.97 -8.20
N LEU A 110 -11.91 1.89 -7.94
CA LEU A 110 -12.70 0.67 -8.18
C LEU A 110 -12.70 0.26 -9.66
N GLN A 111 -12.79 1.24 -10.56
CA GLN A 111 -12.77 0.98 -12.01
C GLN A 111 -11.40 0.46 -12.46
N LYS A 112 -10.34 1.10 -11.96
CA LYS A 112 -8.94 0.77 -12.26
C LYS A 112 -8.43 -0.46 -11.52
N TYR A 113 -9.19 -1.01 -10.57
CA TYR A 113 -8.76 -2.16 -9.77
C TYR A 113 -8.29 -3.34 -10.63
N SER A 114 -7.12 -3.90 -10.30
CA SER A 114 -6.41 -4.81 -11.20
C SER A 114 -7.02 -6.22 -11.29
N ASP A 115 -7.74 -6.67 -10.26
CA ASP A 115 -8.33 -8.02 -10.23
C ASP A 115 -9.61 -8.10 -11.08
N ARG A 116 -9.44 -8.50 -12.34
CA ARG A 116 -10.55 -8.64 -13.31
C ARG A 116 -11.59 -9.68 -12.89
N LYS A 117 -11.19 -10.77 -12.23
CA LYS A 117 -12.09 -11.85 -11.83
C LYS A 117 -13.02 -11.36 -10.71
N PHE A 118 -12.45 -10.70 -9.70
CA PHE A 118 -13.24 -10.07 -8.65
C PHE A 118 -14.21 -9.01 -9.21
N LYS A 119 -13.71 -8.10 -10.05
CA LYS A 119 -14.56 -7.05 -10.67
C LYS A 119 -15.75 -7.65 -11.40
N LYS A 120 -15.51 -8.67 -12.24
CA LYS A 120 -16.58 -9.36 -12.97
C LYS A 120 -17.63 -9.93 -12.00
N GLY A 121 -17.21 -10.68 -10.98
CA GLY A 121 -18.15 -11.34 -10.05
C GLY A 121 -19.01 -10.36 -9.24
N ILE A 122 -18.43 -9.29 -8.71
CA ILE A 122 -19.19 -8.31 -7.94
C ILE A 122 -20.15 -7.49 -8.82
N GLN A 123 -19.75 -7.19 -10.06
CA GLN A 123 -20.57 -6.44 -11.02
C GLN A 123 -21.72 -7.27 -11.59
N GLU A 124 -21.56 -8.59 -11.71
CA GLU A 124 -22.66 -9.51 -12.05
C GLU A 124 -23.75 -9.49 -10.96
N CYS A 125 -23.37 -9.31 -9.69
CA CYS A 125 -24.31 -9.26 -8.57
C CYS A 125 -24.97 -7.88 -8.38
N PHE A 126 -24.24 -6.79 -8.66
CA PHE A 126 -24.62 -5.43 -8.24
C PHE A 126 -24.45 -4.34 -9.30
N SER A 127 -24.41 -4.70 -10.59
CA SER A 127 -24.16 -3.80 -11.73
C SER A 127 -22.77 -3.14 -11.71
N SER A 128 -22.48 -2.32 -12.72
CA SER A 128 -21.19 -1.65 -12.84
C SER A 128 -20.92 -0.66 -11.71
N PHE A 129 -19.64 -0.46 -11.35
CA PHE A 129 -19.24 0.53 -10.35
C PHE A 129 -19.68 1.97 -10.70
N ALA A 130 -19.88 2.25 -12.00
CA ALA A 130 -20.40 3.54 -12.45
C ALA A 130 -21.79 3.82 -11.89
N ASN A 131 -22.62 2.78 -11.76
CA ASN A 131 -24.02 2.86 -11.32
C ASN A 131 -24.19 2.79 -9.79
N TRP A 132 -23.10 2.56 -9.05
CA TRP A 132 -23.16 2.54 -7.60
C TRP A 132 -23.39 3.95 -7.06
N LYS A 133 -24.27 4.04 -6.06
CA LYS A 133 -24.55 5.28 -5.34
C LYS A 133 -23.62 5.37 -4.13
N PHE A 134 -23.01 6.53 -3.97
CA PHE A 134 -22.12 6.86 -2.87
C PHE A 134 -22.64 8.12 -2.19
N GLU A 135 -22.56 8.14 -0.87
CA GLU A 135 -22.83 9.32 -0.06
C GLU A 135 -21.51 10.06 0.06
N ASN A 136 -21.39 11.18 -0.65
CA ASN A 136 -20.15 11.93 -0.64
C ASN A 136 -20.03 12.69 0.68
N ARG A 137 -19.43 12.04 1.70
CA ARG A 137 -19.06 12.71 2.94
C ARG A 137 -17.82 13.53 2.61
N ASN A 138 -18.06 14.73 2.06
CA ASN A 138 -17.04 15.73 1.73
C ASN A 138 -16.41 16.34 3.01
N ASP A 139 -16.20 15.52 4.05
CA ASP A 139 -15.59 15.96 5.27
C ASP A 139 -14.13 16.31 4.94
N PRO A 140 -13.74 17.58 5.11
CA PRO A 140 -12.37 17.95 4.86
C PRO A 140 -11.45 17.20 5.82
N PRO A 141 -10.23 16.83 5.37
CA PRO A 141 -9.28 16.18 6.27
C PRO A 141 -8.95 17.09 7.44
N GLU A 142 -8.83 16.54 8.64
CA GLU A 142 -8.41 17.30 9.82
C GLU A 142 -6.89 17.52 9.76
N PHE A 143 -6.18 16.48 9.37
CA PHE A 143 -4.73 16.47 9.23
C PHE A 143 -4.28 16.24 7.79
N MET A 144 -3.14 16.84 7.44
CA MET A 144 -2.40 16.57 6.21
C MET A 144 -1.14 15.79 6.55
N TYR A 145 -0.86 14.78 5.74
CA TYR A 145 0.40 14.04 5.79
C TYR A 145 1.24 14.40 4.57
N ILE A 146 2.46 14.87 4.82
CA ILE A 146 3.45 15.16 3.78
C ILE A 146 4.49 14.05 3.80
N TYR A 147 4.61 13.34 2.69
CA TYR A 147 5.62 12.31 2.45
C TYR A 147 6.68 12.87 1.51
N VAL A 148 7.95 12.63 1.84
CA VAL A 148 9.09 13.12 1.05
C VAL A 148 10.02 11.96 0.72
N THR A 149 10.27 11.78 -0.57
CA THR A 149 11.20 10.80 -1.14
C THR A 149 12.28 11.49 -1.96
N GLU A 150 13.33 10.76 -2.34
CA GLU A 150 14.47 11.30 -3.12
C GLU A 150 15.16 12.50 -2.45
N SER A 151 15.08 12.59 -1.12
CA SER A 151 15.43 13.78 -0.34
C SER A 151 16.83 13.76 0.26
N TYR A 152 17.78 13.04 -0.36
CA TYR A 152 19.13 12.89 0.17
C TYR A 152 19.80 14.26 0.44
N MET A 153 19.63 15.20 -0.50
CA MET A 153 20.22 16.54 -0.44
C MET A 153 19.63 17.42 0.66
N ILE A 154 18.35 17.24 1.00
CA ILE A 154 17.63 18.09 1.96
C ILE A 154 17.35 17.41 3.30
N ARG A 155 17.92 16.23 3.56
CA ARG A 155 17.64 15.43 4.77
C ARG A 155 17.81 16.18 6.09
N ASN A 156 18.81 17.07 6.17
CA ASN A 156 19.08 17.87 7.36
C ASN A 156 18.04 18.97 7.54
N ILE A 157 17.60 19.57 6.43
CA ILE A 157 16.53 20.58 6.40
C ILE A 157 15.22 19.94 6.83
N LEU A 158 14.85 18.78 6.27
CA LEU A 158 13.65 18.04 6.66
C LEU A 158 13.61 17.74 8.16
N ARG A 159 14.73 17.26 8.72
CA ARG A 159 14.85 17.01 10.16
C ARG A 159 14.65 18.29 10.97
N ALA A 160 15.29 19.40 10.58
CA ALA A 160 15.15 20.69 11.25
C ALA A 160 13.70 21.23 11.17
N SER A 161 13.00 20.96 10.07
CA SER A 161 11.60 21.32 9.85
C SER A 161 10.59 20.37 10.50
N GLY A 162 11.05 19.43 11.35
CA GLY A 162 10.18 18.54 12.13
C GLY A 162 9.71 17.27 11.41
N TYR A 163 10.27 16.93 10.25
CA TYR A 163 9.98 15.65 9.58
C TYR A 163 10.65 14.48 10.31
N ILE A 164 9.95 13.35 10.34
CA ILE A 164 10.43 12.10 10.92
C ILE A 164 10.73 11.11 9.80
N TYR A 165 11.88 10.44 9.86
CA TYR A 165 12.23 9.42 8.88
C TYR A 165 11.59 8.06 9.23
N ASP A 166 10.78 7.53 8.32
CA ASP A 166 10.25 6.17 8.37
C ASP A 166 11.18 5.23 7.60
N SER A 167 12.01 4.48 8.34
CA SER A 167 12.91 3.50 7.76
C SER A 167 12.21 2.29 7.14
N GLU A 168 10.98 1.96 7.58
CA GLU A 168 10.20 0.83 7.04
C GLU A 168 9.76 1.12 5.61
N GLN A 169 9.36 2.36 5.34
CA GLN A 169 8.91 2.84 4.02
C GLN A 169 9.99 3.60 3.24
N GLY A 170 11.15 3.87 3.86
CA GLY A 170 12.27 4.57 3.26
C GLY A 170 11.93 5.99 2.80
N LEU A 171 11.22 6.76 3.63
CA LEU A 171 10.73 8.11 3.33
C LEU A 171 10.77 9.01 4.57
N TRP A 172 10.67 10.32 4.38
CA TRP A 172 10.40 11.28 5.46
C TRP A 172 8.91 11.59 5.50
N MET A 173 8.37 11.81 6.68
CA MET A 173 6.97 12.18 6.85
C MET A 173 6.79 13.28 7.89
N LYS A 174 5.80 14.13 7.68
CA LYS A 174 5.30 15.11 8.66
C LYS A 174 3.78 15.07 8.66
N LYS A 175 3.19 15.07 9.86
CA LYS A 175 1.75 15.23 10.08
C LYS A 175 1.52 16.63 10.60
N ILE A 176 0.65 17.38 9.95
CA ILE A 176 0.25 18.74 10.34
C ILE A 176 -1.26 18.86 10.34
N HIS A 177 -1.81 19.82 11.06
CA HIS A 177 -3.22 20.17 10.90
C HIS A 177 -3.46 20.85 9.55
N ARG A 178 -4.67 20.70 9.00
CA ARG A 178 -5.03 21.29 7.69
C ARG A 178 -4.85 22.80 7.64
N TYR A 179 -5.07 23.51 8.74
CA TYR A 179 -4.89 24.97 8.79
C TYR A 179 -3.41 25.40 8.70
N GLU A 180 -2.46 24.52 8.99
CA GLU A 180 -1.01 24.77 8.89
C GLU A 180 -0.48 24.50 7.46
N TYR A 181 -1.30 23.84 6.62
CA TYR A 181 -0.90 23.46 5.27
C TYR A 181 -0.45 24.61 4.38
N PRO A 182 -1.07 25.82 4.38
CA PRO A 182 -0.62 26.92 3.55
C PRO A 182 0.84 27.34 3.80
N GLU A 183 1.31 27.29 5.04
CA GLU A 183 2.71 27.60 5.38
C GLU A 183 3.64 26.47 4.91
N GLU A 184 3.26 25.22 5.11
CA GLU A 184 4.03 24.07 4.66
C GLU A 184 4.08 23.97 3.13
N GLU A 185 3.02 24.38 2.43
CA GLU A 185 2.95 24.43 0.98
C GLU A 185 4.00 25.38 0.38
N TYR A 186 4.29 26.50 1.05
CA TYR A 186 5.41 27.37 0.67
C TYR A 186 6.75 26.63 0.74
N PHE A 187 7.02 25.95 1.86
CA PHE A 187 8.24 25.15 2.04
C PHE A 187 8.40 24.07 0.96
N ILE A 188 7.31 23.36 0.63
CA ILE A 188 7.25 22.33 -0.42
C ILE A 188 7.56 22.94 -1.78
N ASN A 189 6.92 24.07 -2.12
CA ASN A 189 7.07 24.72 -3.41
C ASN A 189 8.49 25.22 -3.68
N GLU A 190 9.17 25.75 -2.66
CA GLU A 190 10.59 26.15 -2.76
C GLU A 190 11.51 24.97 -3.08
N ARG A 191 11.17 23.76 -2.61
CA ARG A 191 12.05 22.59 -2.63
C ARG A 191 11.60 21.48 -3.59
N LYS A 192 10.57 21.73 -4.40
CA LYS A 192 9.97 20.73 -5.31
C LYS A 192 10.94 20.14 -6.35
N ASN A 193 12.07 20.82 -6.59
CA ASN A 193 13.13 20.34 -7.50
C ASN A 193 14.22 19.54 -6.79
N GLU A 194 14.24 19.54 -5.46
CA GLU A 194 15.28 18.90 -4.64
C GLU A 194 14.82 17.56 -4.05
N ALA A 195 13.52 17.32 -4.03
CA ALA A 195 12.90 16.09 -3.54
C ALA A 195 11.50 15.91 -4.13
N VAL A 196 10.98 14.68 -4.03
CA VAL A 196 9.61 14.36 -4.44
C VAL A 196 8.70 14.44 -3.22
N PHE A 197 7.70 15.31 -3.28
CA PHE A 197 6.71 15.50 -2.23
C PHE A 197 5.36 14.89 -2.63
N LYS A 198 4.70 14.21 -1.69
CA LYS A 198 3.32 13.77 -1.81
C LYS A 198 2.54 14.20 -0.58
N VAL A 199 1.47 14.96 -0.81
CA VAL A 199 0.57 15.43 0.24
C VAL A 199 -0.73 14.66 0.14
N ILE A 200 -1.23 14.14 1.26
CA ILE A 200 -2.53 13.49 1.35
C ILE A 200 -3.27 13.97 2.60
N GLY A 201 -4.60 13.99 2.55
CA GLY A 201 -5.44 14.13 3.73
C GLY A 201 -5.45 12.86 4.55
N ASP A 202 -5.70 12.99 5.85
CA ASP A 202 -5.91 11.85 6.75
C ASP A 202 -7.13 11.00 6.43
N ASN A 203 -8.10 11.53 5.67
CA ASN A 203 -9.23 10.79 5.14
C ASN A 203 -8.88 9.93 3.90
N SER A 204 -7.65 9.96 3.38
CA SER A 204 -7.21 9.17 2.21
C SER A 204 -6.21 8.07 2.57
N PHE A 205 -6.28 6.93 1.87
CA PHE A 205 -5.30 5.85 2.04
C PHE A 205 -4.06 6.08 1.18
N TYR A 206 -2.88 5.92 1.78
CA TYR A 206 -1.62 5.85 1.06
C TYR A 206 -0.60 5.06 1.86
N ILE A 207 0.12 4.20 1.16
CA ILE A 207 1.29 3.51 1.67
C ILE A 207 2.37 3.49 0.60
N ARG A 208 3.62 3.38 1.02
CA ARG A 208 4.76 3.14 0.12
C ARG A 208 5.44 1.82 0.48
N PRO A 209 4.94 0.68 -0.01
CA PRO A 209 5.63 -0.59 0.16
C PRO A 209 7.00 -0.51 -0.53
N VAL A 210 8.03 -0.98 0.16
CA VAL A 210 9.40 -1.03 -0.36
C VAL A 210 9.94 -2.44 -0.32
N TYR A 211 10.68 -2.80 -1.36
CA TYR A 211 11.35 -4.07 -1.51
C TYR A 211 12.84 -3.93 -1.35
N ARG A 212 13.42 -4.86 -0.60
CA ARG A 212 14.85 -5.02 -0.51
C ARG A 212 15.26 -6.11 -1.49
N LEU A 213 15.87 -5.71 -2.60
CA LEU A 213 16.35 -6.61 -3.63
C LEU A 213 17.71 -7.16 -3.24
N LYS A 214 17.81 -8.48 -3.18
CA LYS A 214 19.07 -9.21 -3.03
C LYS A 214 19.45 -9.81 -4.37
N LEU A 215 20.54 -9.33 -4.95
CA LEU A 215 21.09 -9.79 -6.20
C LEU A 215 22.42 -10.52 -5.97
N VAL A 216 22.51 -11.74 -6.46
CA VAL A 216 23.76 -12.51 -6.47
C VAL A 216 24.19 -12.68 -7.93
N THR A 217 25.42 -12.32 -8.24
CA THR A 217 26.05 -12.57 -9.55
C THR A 217 27.51 -12.96 -9.33
N TYR A 218 28.02 -13.85 -10.18
CA TYR A 218 29.42 -14.30 -10.18
C TYR A 218 30.30 -13.51 -11.16
N SER A 219 29.75 -12.46 -11.77
CA SER A 219 30.44 -11.65 -12.76
C SER A 219 31.14 -10.45 -12.09
N ALA A 220 32.48 -10.48 -12.04
CA ALA A 220 33.27 -9.35 -11.54
C ALA A 220 33.09 -8.09 -12.42
N THR A 221 32.80 -8.26 -13.72
CA THR A 221 32.61 -7.16 -14.68
C THR A 221 31.28 -6.44 -14.49
N SER A 222 30.33 -6.99 -13.72
CA SER A 222 29.02 -6.38 -13.46
C SER A 222 29.05 -5.32 -12.35
N ALA A 223 30.15 -5.23 -11.57
CA ALA A 223 30.23 -4.30 -10.45
C ALA A 223 30.06 -2.81 -10.85
N PRO A 224 30.64 -2.29 -11.95
CA PRO A 224 30.41 -0.89 -12.37
C PRO A 224 28.95 -0.62 -12.71
N LEU A 225 28.30 -1.52 -13.46
CA LEU A 225 26.88 -1.42 -13.81
C LEU A 225 26.00 -1.42 -12.55
N LEU A 226 26.24 -2.35 -11.63
CA LEU A 226 25.45 -2.46 -10.41
C LEU A 226 25.60 -1.23 -9.50
N LYS A 227 26.80 -0.66 -9.41
CA LYS A 227 27.01 0.62 -8.73
C LYS A 227 26.28 1.78 -9.40
N ALA A 228 26.28 1.83 -10.74
CA ALA A 228 25.54 2.84 -11.50
C ALA A 228 24.01 2.69 -11.35
N LEU A 229 23.53 1.48 -11.03
CA LEU A 229 22.14 1.19 -10.68
C LEU A 229 21.87 1.31 -9.16
N ASP A 230 22.76 1.93 -8.39
CA ASP A 230 22.64 2.14 -6.93
C ASP A 230 22.57 0.86 -6.07
N TYR A 231 23.06 -0.27 -6.58
CA TYR A 231 23.26 -1.45 -5.72
C TYR A 231 24.51 -1.27 -4.86
N GLN A 232 24.37 -1.66 -3.59
CA GLN A 232 25.45 -1.71 -2.63
C GLN A 232 25.90 -3.14 -2.41
N TYR A 233 27.20 -3.38 -2.55
CA TYR A 233 27.77 -4.71 -2.29
C TYR A 233 27.98 -4.91 -0.80
N LEU A 234 27.34 -5.94 -0.25
CA LEU A 234 27.51 -6.38 1.14
C LEU A 234 28.51 -7.53 1.19
N LYS A 235 29.73 -7.23 1.64
CA LYS A 235 30.84 -8.19 1.72
C LYS A 235 30.52 -9.40 2.61
N ASP A 236 29.87 -9.16 3.74
CA ASP A 236 29.49 -10.17 4.72
C ASP A 236 28.47 -11.19 4.17
N LYS A 237 27.63 -10.77 3.23
CA LYS A 237 26.58 -11.62 2.61
C LYS A 237 26.91 -12.07 1.20
N ASN A 238 28.07 -11.64 0.68
CA ASN A 238 28.49 -11.85 -0.70
C ASN A 238 27.36 -11.57 -1.71
N CYS A 239 26.68 -10.43 -1.57
CA CYS A 239 25.55 -10.08 -2.43
C CYS A 239 25.41 -8.57 -2.62
N TRP A 240 24.73 -8.19 -3.69
CA TRP A 240 24.35 -6.81 -3.99
C TRP A 240 22.94 -6.55 -3.46
N MET A 241 22.74 -5.38 -2.87
CA MET A 241 21.50 -5.00 -2.23
C MET A 241 21.03 -3.62 -2.70
N LYS A 242 19.74 -3.50 -2.98
CA LYS A 242 19.11 -2.21 -3.30
C LYS A 242 17.73 -2.15 -2.64
N LEU A 243 17.37 -0.99 -2.12
CA LEU A 243 16.01 -0.70 -1.67
C LEU A 243 15.28 0.00 -2.80
N ILE A 244 14.10 -0.50 -3.18
CA ILE A 244 13.26 0.11 -4.20
C ILE A 244 11.84 0.27 -3.67
N GLU A 245 11.08 1.19 -4.25
CA GLU A 245 9.63 1.14 -4.14
C GLU A 245 9.11 -0.12 -4.84
N ALA A 246 8.19 -0.84 -4.20
CA ALA A 246 7.71 -2.13 -4.70
C ALA A 246 7.15 -2.02 -6.13
N ARG A 247 6.49 -0.91 -6.45
CA ARG A 247 5.93 -0.67 -7.80
C ARG A 247 6.98 -0.57 -8.91
N ASN A 248 8.24 -0.30 -8.55
CA ASN A 248 9.33 -0.21 -9.50
C ASN A 248 9.98 -1.58 -9.77
N LEU A 249 9.46 -2.67 -9.19
CA LEU A 249 10.06 -4.01 -9.31
C LEU A 249 10.22 -4.45 -10.76
N GLU A 250 9.21 -4.28 -11.61
CA GLU A 250 9.28 -4.70 -13.01
C GLU A 250 10.28 -3.87 -13.82
N GLN A 251 10.36 -2.57 -13.55
CA GLN A 251 11.38 -1.72 -14.17
C GLN A 251 12.79 -2.13 -13.72
N GLU A 252 12.95 -2.42 -12.43
CA GLU A 252 14.24 -2.80 -11.87
C GLU A 252 14.70 -4.17 -12.39
N LYS A 253 13.79 -5.13 -12.57
CA LYS A 253 14.08 -6.42 -13.24
C LYS A 253 14.63 -6.21 -14.65
N LYS A 254 14.07 -5.28 -15.42
CA LYS A 254 14.56 -4.92 -16.76
C LYS A 254 15.94 -4.27 -16.70
N ASN A 255 16.17 -3.36 -15.75
CA ASN A 255 17.46 -2.68 -15.58
C ASN A 255 18.61 -3.67 -15.35
N ILE A 256 18.35 -4.76 -14.62
CA ILE A 256 19.37 -5.76 -14.30
C ILE A 256 19.36 -6.95 -15.28
N GLU A 257 18.46 -7.02 -16.27
CA GLU A 257 18.29 -8.19 -17.14
C GLU A 257 19.60 -8.61 -17.84
N ASN A 258 20.44 -7.63 -18.18
CA ASN A 258 21.74 -7.84 -18.84
C ASN A 258 22.88 -8.24 -17.87
N VAL A 259 22.62 -8.34 -16.56
CA VAL A 259 23.62 -8.80 -15.60
C VAL A 259 23.79 -10.32 -15.72
N PRO A 260 24.98 -10.82 -16.11
CA PRO A 260 25.17 -12.25 -16.34
C PRO A 260 25.01 -13.09 -15.08
N ARG A 261 24.43 -14.28 -15.24
CA ARG A 261 24.34 -15.34 -14.20
C ARG A 261 23.79 -14.81 -12.87
N GLN A 262 22.76 -13.97 -12.96
CA GLN A 262 22.17 -13.34 -11.79
C GLN A 262 21.06 -14.18 -11.14
N SER A 263 20.91 -14.03 -9.83
CA SER A 263 19.75 -14.49 -9.07
C SER A 263 19.22 -13.33 -8.23
N LEU A 264 17.97 -12.94 -8.49
CA LEU A 264 17.27 -11.88 -7.77
C LEU A 264 16.29 -12.48 -6.76
N ASN A 265 16.39 -12.04 -5.50
CA ASN A 265 15.42 -12.34 -4.45
C ASN A 265 14.78 -11.05 -3.94
N VAL A 266 13.46 -11.05 -3.82
CA VAL A 266 12.68 -9.94 -3.26
C VAL A 266 12.46 -10.21 -1.77
N LEU A 267 12.95 -9.31 -0.92
CA LEU A 267 12.86 -9.42 0.54
C LEU A 267 12.05 -8.26 1.11
N SER A 268 11.50 -8.48 2.32
CA SER A 268 10.93 -7.40 3.11
C SER A 268 12.01 -6.40 3.55
N ASN A 269 11.62 -5.15 3.72
CA ASN A 269 12.48 -4.13 4.32
C ASN A 269 12.44 -4.13 5.86
N SER A 270 11.43 -4.76 6.45
CA SER A 270 11.37 -5.04 7.89
C SER A 270 12.47 -6.03 8.29
N LYS A 271 13.16 -5.70 9.40
CA LYS A 271 14.27 -6.48 10.00
C LYS A 271 13.87 -7.91 10.30
#